data_AF-A0A2T1DAX7-F1
#
_entry.id   AF-A0A2T1DAX7-F1
#
_cell.length_a   1.000
_cell.length_b   1.000
_cell.length_c   1.000
_cell.angle_alpha   90.00
_cell.angle_beta   90.00
_cell.angle_gamma   90.00
#
_symmetry.space_group_name_H-M   'P 1'
#
loop_
_entity.id
_entity.type
_entity.pdbx_description
1 polymer ?
#
loop_
_entity_poly.entity_id
_entity_poly.type
_entity_poly.pdbx_seq_one_letter_code
_entity_poly.pdbx_strand_id
1 'polypeptide(L)' 'MESSQTNRTVADRVPVDIEGLRDRIAKAHDDNPLWEKLSLSQQLRQLIEERLNLLEQGKQSKK' A
#
# COMPACT_ATOMS: atom_id res chain seq x y z
N MET A 1 27.45 -28.29 -11.65
CA MET A 1 27.08 -26.88 -11.87
C MET A 1 25.61 -26.77 -11.49
N GLU A 2 25.32 -26.43 -10.23
CA GLU A 2 23.94 -26.28 -9.74
C GLU A 2 23.41 -24.90 -10.15
N SER A 3 22.35 -24.90 -10.94
CA SER A 3 21.64 -23.70 -11.34
C SER A 3 20.71 -23.27 -10.21
N SER A 4 21.11 -22.22 -9.47
CA SER A 4 20.24 -21.58 -8.47
C SER A 4 19.01 -20.99 -9.15
N GLN A 5 17.88 -21.66 -8.99
CA GLN A 5 16.58 -21.22 -9.48
C GLN A 5 16.14 -19.97 -8.70
N THR A 6 16.18 -18.81 -9.35
CA THR A 6 15.68 -17.55 -8.78
C THR A 6 14.16 -17.64 -8.70
N ASN A 7 13.65 -17.88 -7.49
CA ASN A 7 12.22 -17.84 -7.19
C ASN A 7 11.71 -16.39 -7.36
N ARG A 8 11.34 -16.01 -8.59
CA ARG A 8 10.64 -14.76 -8.85
C ARG A 8 9.24 -14.90 -8.24
N THR A 9 9.05 -14.34 -7.06
CA THR A 9 7.71 -14.15 -6.48
C THR A 9 6.92 -13.29 -7.46
N VAL A 10 6.02 -13.92 -8.21
CA VAL A 10 5.16 -13.23 -9.18
C VAL A 10 4.32 -12.22 -8.40
N ALA A 11 4.26 -10.98 -8.88
CA ALA A 11 3.45 -9.95 -8.25
C ALA A 11 1.97 -10.38 -8.33
N ASP A 12 1.36 -10.62 -7.17
CA ASP A 12 -0.07 -10.89 -7.05
C ASP A 12 -0.83 -9.60 -7.37
N ARG A 13 -1.75 -9.68 -8.35
CA ARG A 13 -2.51 -8.52 -8.83
C ARG A 13 -3.97 -8.70 -8.44
N VAL A 14 -4.46 -7.80 -7.59
CA VAL A 14 -5.84 -7.79 -7.16
C VAL A 14 -6.58 -6.63 -7.85
N PRO A 15 -7.61 -6.90 -8.66
CA PRO A 15 -8.48 -5.84 -9.16
C PRO A 15 -9.33 -5.30 -7.99
N VAL A 16 -9.35 -3.98 -7.85
CA VAL A 16 -10.09 -3.30 -6.78
C VAL A 16 -10.91 -2.18 -7.41
N ASP A 17 -12.20 -2.15 -7.09
CA ASP A 17 -13.05 -1.02 -7.43
C ASP A 17 -12.77 0.14 -6.46
N ILE A 18 -12.58 1.32 -7.02
CA ILE A 18 -12.23 2.54 -6.27
C ILE A 18 -13.18 3.70 -6.61
N GLU A 19 -14.36 3.39 -7.16
CA GLU A 19 -15.35 4.41 -7.47
C GLU A 19 -15.71 5.20 -6.21
N GLY A 20 -15.73 6.53 -6.32
CA GLY A 20 -15.97 7.42 -5.17
C GLY A 20 -14.84 7.50 -4.12
N LEU A 21 -13.83 6.62 -4.18
CA LEU A 21 -12.67 6.67 -3.27
C LEU A 21 -11.55 7.57 -3.80
N ARG A 22 -11.52 7.84 -5.11
CA ARG A 22 -10.42 8.58 -5.74
C ARG A 22 -10.19 9.96 -5.13
N ASP A 23 -11.25 10.73 -4.88
CA ASP A 23 -11.17 12.05 -4.24
C ASP A 23 -10.68 11.94 -2.78
N ARG A 24 -11.13 10.92 -2.06
CA ARG A 24 -10.71 10.65 -0.68
C ARG A 24 -9.24 10.25 -0.60
N ILE A 25 -8.76 9.45 -1.55
CA ILE A 25 -7.34 9.05 -1.64
C ILE A 25 -6.47 10.26 -1.94
N ALA A 26 -6.88 11.12 -2.87
CA ALA A 26 -6.15 12.34 -3.20
C ALA A 26 -6.00 13.27 -2.00
N LYS A 27 -7.03 13.36 -1.14
CA LYS A 27 -7.05 14.23 0.06
C LYS A 27 -6.50 13.57 1.33
N ALA A 28 -6.14 12.29 1.30
CA ALA A 28 -5.77 11.54 2.50
C ALA A 28 -4.53 12.10 3.20
N HIS A 29 -3.59 12.67 2.44
CA HIS A 29 -2.38 13.34 2.94
C HIS A 29 -2.19 14.69 2.25
N ASP A 30 -3.23 15.54 2.27
CA ASP A 30 -3.21 16.89 1.68
C ASP A 30 -2.09 17.78 2.27
N ASP A 31 -1.73 17.55 3.54
CA ASP A 31 -0.62 18.23 4.23
C ASP A 31 0.76 17.89 3.64
N ASN A 32 0.88 16.79 2.88
CA ASN A 32 2.15 16.38 2.29
C ASN A 32 2.23 16.80 0.81
N PRO A 33 3.06 17.79 0.45
CA PRO A 33 3.18 18.29 -0.92
C PRO A 33 3.78 17.27 -1.91
N LEU A 34 4.32 16.16 -1.41
CA LEU A 34 4.78 15.05 -2.24
C LEU A 34 3.64 14.09 -2.59
N TRP A 35 2.52 14.12 -1.85
CA TRP A 35 1.39 13.23 -2.05
C TRP A 35 0.75 13.39 -3.42
N GLU A 36 0.55 14.64 -3.86
CA GLU A 36 -0.02 14.96 -5.17
C GLU A 36 0.87 14.51 -6.34
N LYS A 37 2.18 14.33 -6.10
CA LYS A 37 3.14 13.85 -7.11
C LYS A 37 3.16 12.33 -7.25
N LEU A 38 2.57 11.62 -6.29
CA LEU A 38 2.51 10.17 -6.33
C LEU A 38 1.44 9.69 -7.30
N SER A 39 1.72 8.59 -7.98
CA SER A 39 0.68 7.87 -8.73
C SER A 39 -0.37 7.29 -7.78
N LEU A 40 -1.58 7.10 -8.28
CA LEU A 40 -2.68 6.53 -7.51
C LEU A 40 -2.33 5.17 -6.87
N SER A 41 -1.56 4.33 -7.57
CA SER A 41 -1.09 3.05 -7.06
C SER A 41 -0.11 3.21 -5.90
N GLN A 42 0.77 4.22 -5.94
CA GLN A 42 1.68 4.53 -4.83
C GLN A 42 0.92 5.09 -3.63
N GLN A 43 -0.04 5.99 -3.86
CA GLN A 43 -0.91 6.51 -2.81
C GLN A 43 -1.69 5.37 -2.12
N LEU A 44 -2.33 4.50 -2.91
CA LEU A 44 -3.03 3.32 -2.39
C LEU A 44 -2.11 2.41 -1.59
N ARG A 45 -0.93 2.11 -2.13
CA ARG A 45 0.06 1.27 -1.45
C ARG A 45 0.44 1.86 -0.09
N GLN A 46 0.73 3.16 -0.03
CA GLN A 46 1.12 3.83 1.21
C GLN A 46 -0.01 3.80 2.25
N LEU A 47 -1.25 4.09 1.85
CA LEU A 47 -2.42 3.99 2.75
C LEU A 47 -2.63 2.58 3.30
N ILE A 48 -2.41 1.55 2.47
CA ILE A 48 -2.51 0.16 2.88
C ILE A 48 -1.40 -0.17 3.89
N GLU A 49 -0.15 0.21 3.60
CA GLU A 49 0.99 -0.02 4.50
C GLU A 49 0.80 0.68 5.86
N GLU A 50 0.35 1.93 5.87
CA GLU A 50 0.04 2.67 7.10
C GLU A 50 -1.02 1.96 7.93
N ARG A 51 -2.11 1.53 7.28
CA ARG A 51 -3.20 0.85 7.98
C ARG A 51 -2.78 -0.52 8.52
N LEU A 52 -1.98 -1.28 7.77
CA LEU A 52 -1.45 -2.58 8.20
C LEU A 52 -0.54 -2.39 9.42
N ASN A 53 0.39 -1.43 9.36
CA ASN A 53 1.31 -1.15 10.45
C ASN A 53 0.56 -0.78 11.75
N LEU A 54 -0.49 0.05 11.66
CA LEU A 54 -1.35 0.38 12.81
C LEU A 54 -2.04 -0.86 13.41
N LEU A 55 -2.53 -1.77 12.56
CA LEU A 55 -3.18 -3.00 13.00
C LEU A 55 -2.18 -3.99 13.63
N GLU A 56 -0.94 -4.03 13.14
CA GLU A 56 0.13 -4.87 13.68
C GLU A 56 0.59 -4.35 15.05
N GLN A 57 0.81 -3.04 15.18
CA GLN A 57 1.16 -2.41 16.46
C GLN A 57 0.03 -2.57 17.49
N GLY A 58 -1.23 -2.40 17.09
CA GLY A 58 -2.39 -2.60 17.95
C GLY A 58 -2.57 -4.05 18.44
N LYS A 59 -2.04 -5.04 17.71
CA LYS A 59 -2.00 -6.44 18.14
C LYS A 59 -0.87 -6.72 19.13
N GLN A 60 0.23 -5.96 19.11
CA GLN A 60 1.34 -6.15 20.05
C GLN A 60 1.05 -5.64 21.47
N SER A 61 0.18 -4.64 21.66
CA SER A 61 -0.21 -4.15 23.00
C SER A 61 -1.20 -5.04 23.76
N LYS A 62 -1.60 -6.19 23.20
CA LYS A 62 -2.56 -7.13 23.82
C LYS A 62 -1.96 -8.48 24.21
N LYS A 63 -0.63 -8.60 24.26
CA LYS A 63 0.08 -9.82 24.63
C LYS A 63 0.83 -9.66 25.95
#